data_AF-A0A3D8HN03-F1
#
_entry.id   AF-A0A3D8HN03-F1
#
_cell.length_a   1.000
_cell.length_b   1.000
_cell.length_c   1.000
_cell.angle_alpha   90.00
_cell.angle_beta   90.00
_cell.angle_gamma   90.00
#
_symmetry.space_group_name_H-M   'P 1'
#
loop_
_entity.id
_entity.type
_entity.pdbx_description
1 polymer ?
#
loop_
_entity_poly.entity_id
_entity_poly.type
_entity_poly.pdbx_seq_one_letter_code
_entity_poly.pdbx_strand_id
1 'polypeptide(L)'
;MKYFLKFVVFASFLAVMFSACGLRENPLGNAFGNPKDSDPLKIGTKPKLPSNKAELLVGKIHFADDKGKTFDLSPKTRFDGFAQSASNMQGASKSPLLGSPPSSPTGDYFSLSSPAGAILTVWALARGNWLWGYTLADSVGFGDARVWRFRFFKDNQVMLENAKTFTCANAYGTGVIHTSCDETNMSQRFELIPMTNEAFLLKNVGTGRCLHAPIGDVFGDFHKVSGIYLVTCTGGNNLDQQWYIIPPPFLVKPLYNR
;
A
#
# COMPACT_ATOMS: atom_id res chain seq x y z
N MET A 1 -7.27 -27.90 53.54
CA MET A 1 -6.51 -28.25 52.32
C MET A 1 -7.28 -28.06 51.00
N LYS A 2 -8.57 -28.41 50.90
CA LYS A 2 -9.37 -28.26 49.65
C LYS A 2 -9.60 -26.82 49.15
N TYR A 3 -9.61 -25.83 50.03
CA TYR A 3 -9.81 -24.41 49.65
C TYR A 3 -8.54 -23.72 49.13
N PHE A 4 -7.37 -24.16 49.59
CA PHE A 4 -6.09 -23.58 49.18
C PHE A 4 -5.74 -23.94 47.72
N LEU A 5 -6.06 -25.17 47.30
CA LEU A 5 -5.82 -25.62 45.93
C LEU A 5 -6.73 -24.90 44.90
N LYS A 6 -7.98 -24.57 45.27
CA LYS A 6 -8.89 -23.80 44.40
C LYS A 6 -8.43 -22.35 44.21
N PHE A 7 -7.85 -21.75 45.24
CA PHE A 7 -7.34 -20.38 45.18
C PHE A 7 -6.07 -20.27 44.32
N VAL A 8 -5.17 -21.26 44.41
CA VAL A 8 -3.93 -21.31 43.60
C VAL A 8 -4.21 -21.58 42.12
N VAL A 9 -5.21 -22.43 41.80
CA VAL A 9 -5.62 -22.69 40.41
C VAL A 9 -6.31 -21.47 39.80
N PHE A 10 -7.14 -20.75 40.56
CA PHE A 10 -7.81 -19.54 40.06
C PHE A 10 -6.82 -18.36 39.87
N ALA A 11 -5.84 -18.21 40.77
CA ALA A 11 -4.79 -17.21 40.64
C ALA A 11 -3.83 -17.49 39.47
N SER A 12 -3.55 -18.77 39.18
CA SER A 12 -2.74 -19.15 38.01
C SER A 12 -3.47 -18.91 36.69
N PHE A 13 -4.80 -19.10 36.65
CA PHE A 13 -5.60 -18.81 35.46
C PHE A 13 -5.72 -17.30 35.19
N LEU A 14 -5.73 -16.46 36.24
CA LEU A 14 -5.69 -15.01 36.09
C LEU A 14 -4.30 -14.50 35.65
N ALA A 15 -3.22 -15.14 36.11
CA ALA A 15 -1.85 -14.76 35.73
C ALA A 15 -1.53 -15.05 34.25
N VAL A 16 -2.12 -16.12 33.66
CA VAL A 16 -1.94 -16.45 32.24
C VAL A 16 -2.70 -15.50 31.31
N MET A 17 -3.73 -14.80 31.80
CA MET A 17 -4.52 -13.84 31.01
C MET A 17 -3.88 -12.44 30.92
N PHE A 18 -2.78 -12.16 31.63
CA PHE A 18 -2.16 -10.83 31.69
C PHE A 18 -0.74 -10.70 31.10
N SER A 19 -0.21 -11.71 30.39
CA SER A 19 1.20 -11.68 29.96
C SER A 19 1.46 -11.88 28.46
N ALA A 20 0.45 -11.71 27.61
CA ALA A 20 0.63 -11.73 26.15
C ALA A 20 0.22 -10.41 25.48
N CYS A 21 0.53 -9.27 26.10
CA CYS A 21 0.77 -8.05 25.31
C CYS A 21 2.13 -8.21 24.66
N GLY A 22 2.18 -8.91 23.52
CA GLY A 22 3.32 -8.82 22.63
C GLY A 22 3.57 -7.35 22.34
N LEU A 23 4.70 -6.82 22.80
CA LEU A 23 5.18 -5.49 22.44
C LEU A 23 5.25 -5.48 20.90
N ARG A 24 4.24 -4.88 20.26
CA ARG A 24 4.22 -4.64 18.82
C ARG A 24 5.30 -3.61 18.55
N GLU A 25 6.52 -4.08 18.29
CA GLU A 25 7.59 -3.24 17.81
C GLU A 25 7.17 -2.59 16.48
N ASN A 26 7.43 -1.29 16.36
CA ASN A 26 7.17 -0.55 15.14
C ASN A 26 8.18 -0.99 14.08
N PRO A 27 7.73 -1.62 12.97
CA PRO A 27 8.66 -2.12 11.95
C PRO A 27 9.43 -0.98 11.26
N LEU A 28 8.92 0.25 11.32
CA LEU A 28 9.62 1.44 10.83
C LEU A 28 10.64 1.99 11.81
N GLY A 29 10.55 1.63 13.09
CA GLY A 29 11.53 2.03 14.10
C GLY A 29 12.92 1.55 13.71
N ASN A 30 13.08 0.31 13.26
CA ASN A 30 14.38 -0.20 12.79
C ASN A 30 14.95 0.56 11.58
N ALA A 31 14.09 1.16 10.74
CA ALA A 31 14.52 1.85 9.52
C ALA A 31 14.68 3.38 9.70
N PHE A 32 13.97 3.99 10.66
CA PHE A 32 13.86 5.44 10.78
C PHE A 32 13.98 5.99 12.21
N GLY A 33 14.11 5.15 13.24
CA GLY A 33 14.12 5.63 14.63
C GLY A 33 14.30 4.53 15.68
N ASN A 34 13.44 4.53 16.71
CA ASN A 34 13.45 3.53 17.77
C ASN A 34 12.29 2.53 17.53
N PRO A 35 12.51 1.20 17.66
CA PRO A 35 11.44 0.19 17.53
C PRO A 35 10.25 0.37 18.49
N LYS A 36 10.46 1.08 19.59
CA LYS A 36 9.40 1.40 20.57
C LYS A 36 8.73 2.76 20.30
N ASP A 37 9.20 3.52 19.31
CA ASP A 37 8.59 4.78 18.94
C ASP A 37 7.32 4.55 18.11
N SER A 38 6.25 5.26 18.49
CA SER A 38 4.97 5.23 17.78
C SER A 38 4.94 6.16 16.57
N ASP A 39 5.81 7.18 16.51
CA ASP A 39 5.94 8.11 15.38
C ASP A 39 7.43 8.30 14.97
N PRO A 40 8.12 7.22 14.54
CA PRO A 40 9.55 7.29 14.19
C PRO A 40 9.86 8.28 13.05
N LEU A 41 8.87 8.60 12.21
CA LEU A 41 9.03 9.57 11.12
C LEU A 41 8.76 11.02 11.55
N LYS A 42 8.18 11.25 12.74
CA LYS A 42 7.81 12.57 13.27
C LYS A 42 6.91 13.37 12.32
N ILE A 43 6.07 12.68 11.56
CA ILE A 43 5.12 13.27 10.60
C ILE A 43 3.69 13.31 11.17
N GLY A 44 3.54 12.95 12.45
CA GLY A 44 2.26 12.81 13.13
C GLY A 44 1.60 11.46 12.85
N THR A 45 0.51 11.19 13.56
CA THR A 45 -0.23 9.92 13.45
C THR A 45 -1.36 9.95 12.43
N LYS A 46 -1.64 11.11 11.83
CA LYS A 46 -2.73 11.30 10.85
C LYS A 46 -2.22 12.06 9.62
N PRO A 47 -2.67 11.69 8.41
CA PRO A 47 -2.46 12.50 7.21
C PRO A 47 -2.97 13.93 7.43
N LYS A 48 -2.10 14.92 7.25
CA LYS A 48 -2.46 16.34 7.29
C LYS A 48 -2.25 16.92 5.90
N LEU A 49 -3.31 17.49 5.32
CA LEU A 49 -3.21 18.01 3.96
C LEU A 49 -2.08 19.04 3.87
N PRO A 50 -1.27 18.96 2.82
CA PRO A 50 -0.31 20.01 2.52
C PRO A 50 -1.01 21.29 2.07
N SER A 51 -0.40 22.44 2.37
CA SER A 51 -0.91 23.73 1.91
C SER A 51 -0.73 23.89 0.39
N ASN A 52 -1.86 23.88 -0.33
CA ASN A 52 -2.08 24.49 -1.65
C ASN A 52 -1.19 24.07 -2.84
N LYS A 53 -0.65 22.85 -2.90
CA LYS A 53 0.10 22.41 -4.10
C LYS A 53 -0.52 21.16 -4.74
N ALA A 54 -1.05 21.35 -5.94
CA ALA A 54 -1.53 20.29 -6.83
C ALA A 54 -0.41 19.65 -7.67
N GLU A 55 0.85 20.00 -7.41
CA GLU A 55 2.02 19.42 -8.08
C GLU A 55 2.70 18.38 -7.18
N LEU A 56 3.32 17.37 -7.79
CA LEU A 56 4.14 16.38 -7.08
C LEU A 56 5.26 17.09 -6.32
N LEU A 57 5.39 16.81 -5.03
CA LEU A 57 6.52 17.31 -4.27
C LEU A 57 7.72 16.37 -4.43
N VAL A 58 8.70 16.84 -5.18
CA VAL A 58 10.05 16.26 -5.21
C VAL A 58 10.76 16.69 -3.92
N GLY A 59 10.52 15.97 -2.83
CA GLY A 59 11.24 16.17 -1.56
C GLY A 59 12.68 15.65 -1.64
N LYS A 60 13.54 16.10 -0.71
CA LYS A 60 14.84 15.46 -0.46
C LYS A 60 14.57 13.98 -0.11
N ILE A 61 15.10 13.06 -0.90
CA ILE A 61 14.93 11.63 -0.70
C ILE A 61 15.67 11.24 0.59
N HIS A 62 14.94 10.87 1.64
CA HIS A 62 15.56 10.24 2.80
C HIS A 62 15.91 8.79 2.46
N PHE A 63 17.21 8.49 2.50
CA PHE A 63 17.72 7.12 2.45
C PHE A 63 17.79 6.60 3.88
N ALA A 64 17.25 5.40 4.11
CA ALA A 64 17.49 4.70 5.37
C ALA A 64 18.98 4.30 5.42
N ASP A 65 19.56 4.22 6.62
CA ASP A 65 20.96 3.83 6.79
C ASP A 65 21.16 2.39 6.26
N ASP A 66 21.85 2.26 5.12
CA ASP A 66 22.03 1.01 4.36
C ASP A 66 23.07 0.07 4.99
N LYS A 67 23.13 -0.03 6.32
CA LYS A 67 24.02 -0.98 6.98
C LYS A 67 23.62 -2.42 6.62
N GLY A 68 24.41 -3.04 5.75
CA GLY A 68 24.31 -4.45 5.39
C GLY A 68 23.55 -4.77 4.10
N LYS A 69 23.16 -3.78 3.28
CA LYS A 69 22.55 -4.04 1.97
C LYS A 69 23.48 -3.58 0.84
N THR A 70 24.11 -4.53 0.15
CA THR A 70 24.83 -4.26 -1.10
C THR A 70 23.80 -4.05 -2.21
N PHE A 71 23.45 -2.79 -2.47
CA PHE A 71 22.76 -2.41 -3.70
C PHE A 71 23.78 -1.84 -4.67
N ASP A 72 23.92 -2.50 -5.82
CA ASP A 72 24.65 -1.97 -6.97
C ASP A 72 23.97 -0.65 -7.39
N LEU A 73 24.58 0.48 -7.02
CA LEU A 73 24.17 1.84 -7.38
C LEU A 73 24.52 2.12 -8.85
N SER A 74 24.04 1.27 -9.74
CA SER A 74 23.98 1.55 -11.16
C SER A 74 22.54 1.97 -11.46
N PRO A 75 22.26 3.24 -11.82
CA PRO A 75 20.94 3.63 -12.28
C PRO A 75 20.70 2.90 -13.60
N LYS A 76 20.06 1.73 -13.53
CA LYS A 76 19.54 1.07 -14.73
C LYS A 76 18.35 1.89 -15.20
N THR A 77 18.62 2.90 -16.05
CA THR A 77 17.64 3.50 -16.96
C THR A 77 17.12 2.39 -17.88
N ARG A 78 16.18 1.58 -17.39
CA ARG A 78 15.63 0.43 -18.11
C ARG A 78 14.38 0.81 -18.90
N PHE A 79 14.32 2.03 -19.43
CA PHE A 79 13.31 2.40 -20.42
C PHE A 79 13.83 2.36 -21.86
N ASP A 80 15.15 2.36 -22.08
CA ASP A 80 15.73 2.21 -23.44
C ASP A 80 15.96 0.74 -23.85
N GLY A 81 15.91 -0.20 -22.89
CA GLY A 81 16.16 -1.62 -23.13
C GLY A 81 15.00 -2.39 -23.79
N PHE A 82 13.80 -1.80 -23.88
CA PHE A 82 12.64 -2.47 -24.49
C PHE A 82 12.74 -2.52 -26.03
N ALA A 83 13.47 -1.59 -26.65
CA ALA A 83 13.68 -1.57 -28.09
C ALA A 83 14.79 -2.52 -28.57
N GLN A 84 15.82 -2.79 -27.74
CA GLN A 84 16.97 -3.60 -28.15
C GLN A 84 16.88 -5.08 -27.79
N SER A 85 16.01 -5.49 -26.86
CA SER A 85 15.82 -6.93 -26.55
C SER A 85 14.88 -7.65 -27.53
N ALA A 86 14.21 -6.93 -28.44
CA ALA A 86 13.33 -7.51 -29.45
C ALA A 86 14.08 -8.19 -30.61
N SER A 87 15.38 -7.93 -30.79
CA SER A 87 16.15 -8.49 -31.92
C SER A 87 16.87 -9.80 -31.62
N ASN A 88 16.88 -10.30 -30.38
CA ASN A 88 17.62 -11.53 -30.02
C ASN A 88 16.83 -12.60 -29.24
N MET A 89 15.50 -12.49 -29.12
CA MET A 89 14.66 -13.59 -28.65
C MET A 89 14.13 -14.41 -29.84
N GLN A 90 15.01 -15.15 -30.50
CA GLN A 90 14.62 -16.32 -31.28
C GLN A 90 14.33 -17.47 -30.31
N GLY A 91 13.17 -17.37 -29.66
CA GLY A 91 12.59 -18.40 -28.83
C GLY A 91 11.16 -18.00 -28.60
N ALA A 92 10.22 -18.71 -29.22
CA ALA A 92 8.80 -18.40 -29.15
C ALA A 92 8.30 -18.46 -27.69
N SER A 93 8.40 -17.34 -26.98
CA SER A 93 7.74 -17.15 -25.70
C SER A 93 6.25 -17.02 -25.99
N LYS A 94 5.51 -18.12 -25.83
CA LYS A 94 4.06 -18.13 -25.92
C LYS A 94 3.55 -17.15 -24.86
N SER A 95 2.94 -16.05 -25.28
CA SER A 95 2.16 -15.21 -24.36
C SER A 95 1.23 -16.11 -23.55
N PRO A 96 1.18 -15.97 -22.23
CA PRO A 96 0.28 -16.79 -21.42
C PRO A 96 -1.16 -16.61 -21.92
N LEU A 97 -1.91 -17.71 -21.97
CA LEU A 97 -3.34 -17.68 -22.32
C LEU A 97 -4.06 -16.77 -21.33
N LEU A 98 -5.05 -16.02 -21.81
CA LEU A 98 -5.93 -15.21 -20.95
C LEU A 98 -6.53 -16.11 -19.85
N GLY A 99 -6.31 -15.77 -18.58
CA GLY A 99 -6.73 -16.59 -17.43
C GLY A 99 -5.70 -17.63 -16.94
N SER A 100 -4.48 -17.65 -17.50
CA SER A 100 -3.39 -18.44 -16.93
C SER A 100 -3.03 -17.92 -15.53
N PRO A 101 -2.85 -18.79 -14.52
CA PRO A 101 -2.39 -18.35 -13.21
C PRO A 101 -1.05 -17.62 -13.36
N PRO A 102 -0.82 -16.54 -12.60
CA PRO A 102 0.38 -15.73 -12.77
C PRO A 102 1.62 -16.59 -12.53
N SER A 103 2.48 -16.69 -13.55
CA SER A 103 3.77 -17.40 -13.48
C SER A 103 4.81 -16.63 -12.65
N SER A 104 4.50 -15.38 -12.31
CA SER A 104 5.32 -14.45 -11.53
C SER A 104 4.59 -14.10 -10.24
N PRO A 105 5.30 -13.96 -9.09
CA PRO A 105 4.70 -13.48 -7.84
C PRO A 105 4.33 -11.97 -7.91
N THR A 106 4.30 -11.37 -9.09
CA THR A 106 4.01 -9.95 -9.31
C THR A 106 2.91 -9.82 -10.36
N GLY A 107 1.90 -9.01 -10.07
CA GLY A 107 0.80 -8.71 -10.97
C GLY A 107 1.10 -7.58 -11.95
N ASP A 108 0.15 -7.36 -12.85
CA ASP A 108 0.18 -6.24 -13.79
C ASP A 108 -0.01 -4.89 -13.09
N TYR A 109 0.28 -3.82 -13.83
CA TYR A 109 0.08 -2.45 -13.36
C TYR A 109 -1.39 -2.05 -13.43
N PHE A 110 -1.86 -1.39 -12.38
CA PHE A 110 -3.22 -0.87 -12.24
C PHE A 110 -3.25 0.44 -11.45
N SER A 111 -4.42 1.07 -11.39
CA SER A 111 -4.72 2.13 -10.42
C SER A 111 -5.83 1.69 -9.49
N LEU A 112 -5.84 2.23 -8.27
CA LEU A 112 -6.86 1.94 -7.26
C LEU A 112 -7.77 3.13 -7.10
N SER A 113 -9.05 2.94 -7.36
CA SER A 113 -10.07 3.97 -7.26
C SER A 113 -11.02 3.69 -6.11
N SER A 114 -11.34 4.72 -5.34
CA SER A 114 -12.53 4.71 -4.48
C SER A 114 -13.80 5.02 -5.31
N PRO A 115 -15.02 4.77 -4.79
CA PRO A 115 -16.27 5.11 -5.48
C PRO A 115 -16.45 6.61 -5.77
N ALA A 116 -15.87 7.48 -4.94
CA ALA A 116 -15.90 8.93 -5.15
C ALA A 116 -14.81 9.42 -6.13
N GLY A 117 -14.10 8.51 -6.81
CA GLY A 117 -13.09 8.85 -7.82
C GLY A 117 -11.70 9.16 -7.25
N ALA A 118 -11.48 9.00 -5.95
CA ALA A 118 -10.16 9.21 -5.36
C ALA A 118 -9.22 8.07 -5.77
N ILE A 119 -8.18 8.41 -6.53
CA ILE A 119 -7.15 7.46 -6.97
C ILE A 119 -6.00 7.46 -5.96
N LEU A 120 -5.67 6.27 -5.43
CA LEU A 120 -4.55 6.10 -4.53
C LEU A 120 -3.25 6.51 -5.22
N THR A 121 -2.52 7.45 -4.64
CA THR A 121 -1.30 7.99 -5.24
C THR A 121 -0.24 8.36 -4.22
N VAL A 122 1.01 8.27 -4.65
CA VAL A 122 2.11 9.03 -4.05
C VAL A 122 1.97 10.49 -4.49
N TRP A 123 2.16 11.42 -3.56
CA TRP A 123 2.17 12.85 -3.87
C TRP A 123 3.54 13.48 -3.57
N ALA A 124 4.09 13.23 -2.39
CA ALA A 124 5.47 13.57 -2.08
C ALA A 124 6.36 12.35 -2.33
N LEU A 125 7.36 12.48 -3.21
CA LEU A 125 8.14 11.33 -3.71
C LEU A 125 9.13 10.74 -2.70
N ALA A 126 9.47 11.48 -1.65
CA ALA A 126 10.38 11.00 -0.62
C ALA A 126 9.70 9.90 0.23
N ARG A 127 10.42 8.83 0.51
CA ARG A 127 9.97 7.75 1.40
C ARG A 127 9.51 8.29 2.75
N GLY A 128 8.54 7.61 3.34
CA GLY A 128 7.93 8.00 4.61
C GLY A 128 6.81 9.01 4.49
N ASN A 129 6.47 9.49 3.29
CA ASN A 129 5.35 10.40 3.12
C ASN A 129 4.01 9.67 3.03
N TRP A 130 2.95 10.39 3.43
CA TRP A 130 1.57 9.93 3.33
C TRP A 130 1.14 9.68 1.88
N LEU A 131 0.34 8.63 1.70
CA LEU A 131 -0.44 8.41 0.49
C LEU A 131 -1.73 9.23 0.53
N TRP A 132 -2.17 9.62 -0.66
CA TRP A 132 -3.32 10.48 -0.86
C TRP A 132 -4.26 9.91 -1.92
N GLY A 133 -5.48 10.43 -1.94
CA GLY A 133 -6.46 10.21 -3.00
C GLY A 133 -6.63 11.47 -3.82
N TYR A 134 -6.32 11.42 -5.12
CA TYR A 134 -6.61 12.49 -6.07
C TYR A 134 -7.45 11.94 -7.21
N THR A 135 -8.35 12.71 -7.79
CA THR A 135 -9.03 12.28 -9.00
C THR A 135 -8.06 12.21 -10.18
N LEU A 136 -8.40 11.43 -11.21
CA LEU A 136 -7.56 11.35 -12.41
C LEU A 136 -7.38 12.71 -13.10
N ALA A 137 -8.41 13.57 -13.05
CA ALA A 137 -8.41 14.91 -13.63
C ALA A 137 -7.48 15.86 -12.88
N ASP A 138 -7.48 15.83 -11.55
CA ASP A 138 -6.67 16.75 -10.73
C ASP A 138 -5.22 16.28 -10.54
N SER A 139 -4.89 15.11 -11.06
CA SER A 139 -3.56 14.49 -10.90
C SER A 139 -2.92 14.06 -12.22
N VAL A 140 -3.33 14.64 -13.35
CA VAL A 140 -2.78 14.32 -14.69
C VAL A 140 -1.25 14.36 -14.69
N GLY A 141 -0.65 15.35 -14.03
CA GLY A 141 0.81 15.53 -13.94
C GLY A 141 1.55 14.52 -13.05
N PHE A 142 0.84 13.64 -12.33
CA PHE A 142 1.50 12.71 -11.38
C PHE A 142 2.13 11.52 -12.10
N GLY A 143 1.63 11.19 -13.29
CA GLY A 143 2.09 10.04 -14.08
C GLY A 143 2.00 8.73 -13.27
N ASP A 144 3.09 7.96 -13.28
CA ASP A 144 3.19 6.64 -12.66
C ASP A 144 3.04 6.64 -11.12
N ALA A 145 3.00 7.80 -10.45
CA ALA A 145 2.78 7.86 -9.00
C ALA A 145 1.40 7.34 -8.58
N ARG A 146 0.46 7.29 -9.54
CA ARG A 146 -0.92 6.79 -9.38
C ARG A 146 -1.05 5.32 -9.75
N VAL A 147 0.04 4.71 -10.20
CA VAL A 147 0.08 3.36 -10.74
C VAL A 147 0.77 2.45 -9.74
N TRP A 148 0.16 1.29 -9.52
CA TRP A 148 0.54 0.30 -8.55
C TRP A 148 0.61 -1.08 -9.20
N ARG A 149 1.28 -2.01 -8.55
CA ARG A 149 1.19 -3.44 -8.86
C ARG A 149 1.15 -4.24 -7.58
N PHE A 150 0.52 -5.41 -7.63
CA PHE A 150 0.54 -6.35 -6.51
C PHE A 150 1.80 -7.19 -6.54
N ARG A 151 2.41 -7.41 -5.37
CA ARG A 151 3.30 -8.55 -5.13
C ARG A 151 2.53 -9.56 -4.30
N PHE A 152 2.31 -10.75 -4.85
CA PHE A 152 1.51 -11.81 -4.26
C PHE A 152 2.33 -12.70 -3.35
N PHE A 153 1.73 -13.11 -2.25
CA PHE A 153 2.27 -14.10 -1.32
C PHE A 153 1.44 -15.39 -1.34
N LYS A 154 2.03 -16.47 -0.83
CA LYS A 154 1.38 -17.80 -0.80
C LYS A 154 0.15 -17.88 0.09
N ASP A 155 0.02 -16.96 1.03
CA ASP A 155 -1.09 -16.84 1.97
C ASP A 155 -2.22 -15.92 1.47
N ASN A 156 -2.27 -15.67 0.15
CA ASN A 156 -3.23 -14.77 -0.51
C ASN A 156 -3.15 -13.30 -0.02
N GLN A 157 -2.06 -12.93 0.64
CA GLN A 157 -1.76 -11.54 0.95
C GLN A 157 -1.02 -10.88 -0.20
N VAL A 158 -1.06 -9.55 -0.23
CA VAL A 158 -0.34 -8.76 -1.22
C VAL A 158 0.42 -7.59 -0.59
N MET A 159 1.48 -7.15 -1.25
CA MET A 159 2.01 -5.80 -1.09
C MET A 159 1.61 -4.95 -2.30
N LEU A 160 1.41 -3.65 -2.08
CA LEU A 160 1.15 -2.68 -3.14
C LEU A 160 2.42 -1.90 -3.42
N GLU A 161 3.05 -2.13 -4.57
CA GLU A 161 4.26 -1.43 -4.99
C GLU A 161 3.93 -0.32 -5.99
N ASN A 162 4.45 0.88 -5.75
CA ASN A 162 4.26 2.02 -6.62
C ASN A 162 5.17 1.96 -7.85
N ALA A 163 4.63 2.26 -9.04
CA ALA A 163 5.37 2.20 -10.28
C ALA A 163 6.41 3.33 -10.44
N LYS A 164 6.21 4.48 -9.81
CA LYS A 164 7.13 5.63 -9.90
C LYS A 164 8.28 5.55 -8.91
N THR A 165 7.99 5.22 -7.66
CA THR A 165 8.96 5.28 -6.56
C THR A 165 9.54 3.92 -6.18
N PHE A 166 9.00 2.81 -6.69
CA PHE A 166 9.38 1.43 -6.32
C PHE A 166 9.31 1.17 -4.80
N THR A 167 8.45 1.92 -4.11
CA THR A 167 8.16 1.79 -2.69
C THR A 167 6.85 1.07 -2.49
N CYS A 168 6.68 0.45 -1.33
CA CYS A 168 5.46 -0.26 -0.97
C CYS A 168 4.60 0.55 0.00
N ALA A 169 3.28 0.40 -0.12
CA ALA A 169 2.32 0.95 0.83
C ALA A 169 2.56 0.33 2.22
N ASN A 170 2.56 1.16 3.26
CA ASN A 170 2.86 0.76 4.64
C ASN A 170 1.87 1.44 5.59
N ALA A 171 1.18 0.66 6.42
CA ALA A 171 0.33 1.20 7.48
C ALA A 171 1.14 2.01 8.49
N TYR A 172 0.69 3.23 8.79
CA TYR A 172 1.36 4.12 9.73
C TYR A 172 0.35 4.99 10.49
N GLY A 173 0.37 4.95 11.82
CA GLY A 173 -0.62 5.64 12.64
C GLY A 173 -2.04 5.27 12.23
N THR A 174 -2.82 6.26 11.79
CA THR A 174 -4.19 6.08 11.27
C THR A 174 -4.28 6.14 9.75
N GLY A 175 -3.18 6.08 9.01
CA GLY A 175 -3.17 6.18 7.56
C GLY A 175 -2.15 5.25 6.91
N VAL A 176 -1.76 5.60 5.69
CA VAL A 176 -0.81 4.81 4.90
C VAL A 176 0.26 5.73 4.32
N ILE A 177 1.51 5.31 4.45
CA ILE A 177 2.68 5.96 3.85
C ILE A 177 3.27 5.04 2.78
N HIS A 178 4.30 5.50 2.06
CA HIS A 178 5.11 4.62 1.22
C HIS A 178 6.57 4.56 1.68
N THR A 179 7.11 3.35 1.81
CA THR A 179 8.48 3.10 2.28
C THR A 179 9.16 2.02 1.43
N SER A 180 10.43 1.73 1.67
CA SER A 180 11.10 0.61 1.00
C SER A 180 10.31 -0.68 1.19
N CYS A 181 10.15 -1.46 0.13
CA CYS A 181 9.46 -2.74 0.19
C CYS A 181 10.21 -3.73 1.10
N ASP A 182 9.51 -4.27 2.09
CA ASP A 182 10.00 -5.29 3.01
C ASP A 182 8.93 -6.38 3.17
N GLU A 183 9.22 -7.55 2.62
CA GLU A 183 8.30 -8.70 2.64
C GLU A 183 8.08 -9.24 4.06
N THR A 184 8.97 -8.98 5.01
CA THR A 184 8.82 -9.43 6.41
C THR A 184 7.88 -8.52 7.21
N ASN A 185 7.63 -7.31 6.71
CA ASN A 185 6.85 -6.29 7.40
C ASN A 185 5.34 -6.49 7.19
N MET A 186 4.66 -6.98 8.23
CA MET A 186 3.21 -7.18 8.22
C MET A 186 2.40 -5.89 8.01
N SER A 187 2.97 -4.72 8.31
CA SER A 187 2.33 -3.44 8.04
C SER A 187 2.36 -3.06 6.54
N GLN A 188 3.12 -3.76 5.71
CA GLN A 188 3.09 -3.62 4.24
C GLN A 188 2.22 -4.68 3.54
N ARG A 189 1.68 -5.64 4.29
CA ARG A 189 0.85 -6.72 3.77
C ARG A 189 -0.63 -6.39 3.89
N PHE A 190 -1.38 -6.75 2.86
CA PHE A 190 -2.82 -6.49 2.76
C PHE A 190 -3.58 -7.73 2.30
N GLU A 191 -4.77 -7.92 2.85
CA GLU A 191 -5.77 -8.88 2.40
C GLU A 191 -6.79 -8.15 1.51
N LEU A 192 -7.09 -8.71 0.34
CA LEU A 192 -8.19 -8.26 -0.51
C LEU A 192 -9.44 -9.06 -0.13
N ILE A 193 -10.44 -8.39 0.43
CA ILE A 193 -11.69 -9.02 0.83
C ILE A 193 -12.75 -8.66 -0.21
N PRO A 194 -13.11 -9.58 -1.13
CA PRO A 194 -14.05 -9.29 -2.19
C PRO A 194 -15.45 -9.02 -1.64
N MET A 195 -16.19 -8.17 -2.34
CA MET A 195 -17.57 -7.81 -2.03
C MET A 195 -18.50 -8.25 -3.16
N THR A 196 -19.81 -8.28 -2.89
CA THR A 196 -20.83 -8.70 -3.86
C THR A 196 -21.00 -7.75 -5.03
N ASN A 197 -20.53 -6.50 -4.91
CA ASN A 197 -20.55 -5.49 -5.96
C ASN A 197 -19.20 -5.39 -6.70
N GLU A 198 -18.37 -6.44 -6.63
CA GLU A 198 -17.05 -6.55 -7.29
C GLU A 198 -15.98 -5.57 -6.77
N ALA A 199 -16.34 -4.67 -5.84
CA ALA A 199 -15.37 -3.95 -5.02
C ALA A 199 -14.65 -4.93 -4.07
N PHE A 200 -13.60 -4.44 -3.42
CA PHE A 200 -13.00 -5.14 -2.30
C PHE A 200 -12.61 -4.17 -1.19
N LEU A 201 -12.58 -4.69 0.04
CA LEU A 201 -11.90 -4.03 1.14
C LEU A 201 -10.42 -4.37 1.06
N LEU A 202 -9.57 -3.37 1.30
CA LEU A 202 -8.13 -3.56 1.42
C LEU A 202 -7.76 -3.51 2.91
N LYS A 203 -7.69 -4.68 3.55
CA LYS A 203 -7.39 -4.81 4.98
C LYS A 203 -5.89 -4.97 5.20
N ASN A 204 -5.29 -4.09 5.98
CA ASN A 204 -3.89 -4.23 6.37
C ASN A 204 -3.71 -5.34 7.40
N VAL A 205 -2.75 -6.24 7.18
CA VAL A 205 -2.50 -7.41 8.02
C VAL A 205 -1.95 -7.01 9.39
N GLY A 206 -0.96 -6.11 9.42
CA GLY A 206 -0.32 -5.68 10.68
C GLY A 206 -1.28 -4.98 11.65
N THR A 207 -2.21 -4.19 11.13
CA THR A 207 -3.15 -3.40 11.96
C THR A 207 -4.54 -4.03 12.09
N GLY A 208 -4.95 -4.90 11.16
CA GLY A 208 -6.31 -5.44 11.07
C GLY A 208 -7.36 -4.42 10.62
N ARG A 209 -6.93 -3.26 10.10
CA ARG A 209 -7.78 -2.12 9.70
C ARG A 209 -7.89 -2.01 8.18
N CYS A 210 -8.99 -1.47 7.69
CA CYS A 210 -9.28 -1.33 6.28
C CYS A 210 -8.93 0.06 5.76
N LEU A 211 -8.43 0.09 4.52
CA LEU A 211 -8.14 1.32 3.80
C LEU A 211 -9.43 2.09 3.52
N HIS A 212 -9.41 3.38 3.81
CA HIS A 212 -10.58 4.25 3.76
C HIS A 212 -10.24 5.60 3.13
N ALA A 213 -11.05 6.00 2.16
CA ALA A 213 -11.05 7.32 1.55
C ALA A 213 -12.37 8.01 1.90
N PRO A 214 -12.38 8.99 2.81
CA PRO A 214 -13.62 9.62 3.28
C PRO A 214 -14.41 10.22 2.12
N ILE A 215 -15.72 9.98 2.11
CA ILE A 215 -16.66 10.56 1.16
C ILE A 215 -17.60 11.46 1.96
N GLY A 216 -17.52 12.77 1.73
CA GLY A 216 -18.43 13.74 2.34
C GLY A 216 -19.66 13.93 1.47
N ASP A 217 -19.45 14.33 0.21
CA ASP A 217 -20.49 14.46 -0.80
C ASP A 217 -20.08 13.71 -2.08
N VAL A 218 -20.86 12.67 -2.41
CA VAL A 218 -20.62 11.80 -3.57
C VAL A 218 -20.65 12.60 -4.89
N PHE A 219 -21.37 13.73 -4.93
CA PHE A 219 -21.50 14.60 -6.11
C PHE A 219 -20.75 15.93 -5.98
N GLY A 220 -20.10 16.19 -4.85
CA GLY A 220 -19.42 17.46 -4.57
C GLY A 220 -17.91 17.33 -4.38
N ASP A 221 -17.42 16.14 -4.00
CA ASP A 221 -16.02 15.91 -3.65
C ASP A 221 -15.12 15.66 -4.89
N PHE A 222 -15.58 15.93 -6.12
CA PHE A 222 -14.84 15.64 -7.36
C PHE A 222 -13.47 16.32 -7.50
N HIS A 223 -13.24 17.46 -6.83
CA HIS A 223 -11.95 18.16 -6.85
C HIS A 223 -11.21 18.10 -5.51
N LYS A 224 -11.70 17.27 -4.59
CA LYS A 224 -11.19 17.19 -3.25
C LYS A 224 -10.04 16.19 -3.18
N VAL A 225 -8.97 16.60 -2.53
CA VAL A 225 -7.90 15.69 -2.12
C VAL A 225 -8.38 14.90 -0.91
N SER A 226 -8.51 13.59 -1.07
CA SER A 226 -8.90 12.69 0.01
C SER A 226 -7.68 12.24 0.80
N GLY A 227 -7.71 12.43 2.12
CA GLY A 227 -6.80 11.72 3.00
C GLY A 227 -7.07 10.22 2.95
N ILE A 228 -6.01 9.41 2.99
CA ILE A 228 -6.14 7.95 3.00
C ILE A 228 -5.88 7.45 4.42
N TYR A 229 -6.90 6.83 5.01
CA TYR A 229 -6.90 6.39 6.39
C TYR A 229 -6.99 4.87 6.50
N LEU A 230 -6.65 4.37 7.69
CA LEU A 230 -6.95 3.02 8.13
C LEU A 230 -8.02 3.12 9.22
N VAL A 231 -9.15 2.44 9.02
CA VAL A 231 -10.30 2.45 9.94
C VAL A 231 -10.73 1.01 10.26
N THR A 232 -11.65 0.85 11.21
CA THR A 232 -12.23 -0.47 11.47
C THR A 232 -12.96 -0.95 10.22
N CYS A 233 -12.67 -2.17 9.77
CA CYS A 233 -13.35 -2.76 8.63
C CYS A 233 -14.84 -2.93 8.93
N THR A 234 -15.71 -2.36 8.09
CA THR A 234 -17.17 -2.50 8.22
C THR A 234 -17.75 -3.18 6.99
N GLY A 235 -18.79 -4.00 7.19
CA GLY A 235 -19.64 -4.51 6.11
C GLY A 235 -20.92 -3.67 5.99
N GLY A 236 -21.49 -3.59 4.79
CA GLY A 236 -22.73 -2.83 4.54
C GLY A 236 -22.46 -1.40 4.07
N ASN A 237 -22.86 -0.39 4.86
CA ASN A 237 -22.65 1.04 4.54
C ASN A 237 -21.15 1.40 4.69
N ASN A 238 -20.35 1.03 3.70
CA ASN A 238 -18.89 1.13 3.70
C ASN A 238 -18.34 1.65 2.36
N LEU A 239 -19.12 2.48 1.65
CA LEU A 239 -18.75 3.02 0.33
C LEU A 239 -17.36 3.67 0.36
N ASP A 240 -17.02 4.34 1.45
CA ASP A 240 -15.73 4.98 1.70
C ASP A 240 -14.56 4.00 1.99
N GLN A 241 -14.82 2.71 2.12
CA GLN A 241 -13.82 1.63 2.29
C GLN A 241 -13.72 0.72 1.07
N GLN A 242 -14.57 0.93 0.06
CA GLN A 242 -14.57 0.15 -1.17
C GLN A 242 -13.47 0.63 -2.10
N TRP A 243 -12.80 -0.32 -2.75
CA TRP A 243 -11.78 -0.06 -3.76
C TRP A 243 -12.04 -0.89 -5.01
N TYR A 244 -11.73 -0.28 -6.15
CA TYR A 244 -11.78 -0.91 -7.46
C TYR A 244 -10.39 -0.90 -8.08
N ILE A 245 -10.02 -2.02 -8.70
CA ILE A 245 -8.87 -2.07 -9.60
C ILE A 245 -9.35 -1.54 -10.95
N ILE A 246 -8.75 -0.44 -11.39
CA ILE A 246 -9.03 0.15 -12.70
C ILE A 246 -7.78 0.08 -13.57
N PRO A 247 -7.92 0.17 -14.91
CA PRO A 247 -6.78 0.31 -15.79
C PRO A 247 -5.92 1.51 -15.38
N PRO A 248 -4.58 1.39 -15.47
CA PRO A 248 -3.68 2.50 -15.21
C PRO A 248 -3.94 3.66 -16.19
N PRO A 249 -3.88 4.93 -15.76
CA PRO A 249 -4.26 6.09 -16.55
C PRO A 249 -3.15 6.54 -17.51
N PHE A 250 -2.69 5.64 -18.36
CA PHE A 250 -1.78 5.94 -19.47
C PHE A 250 -2.52 6.06 -20.81
N LEU A 251 -1.85 6.61 -21.81
CA LEU A 251 -2.37 6.65 -23.18
C LEU A 251 -2.49 5.22 -23.73
N VAL A 252 -3.71 4.77 -23.99
CA VAL A 252 -3.98 3.44 -24.56
C VAL A 252 -4.09 3.54 -26.09
N LYS A 253 -3.40 2.68 -26.82
CA LYS A 253 -3.63 2.49 -28.25
C LYS A 253 -4.68 1.39 -28.44
N PRO A 254 -5.66 1.55 -29.35
CA PRO A 254 -6.57 0.47 -29.70
C PRO A 254 -5.79 -0.76 -30.15
N LEU A 255 -6.25 -1.95 -29.77
CA LEU A 255 -5.61 -3.22 -30.16
C LEU A 255 -5.81 -3.55 -31.65
N TYR A 256 -6.68 -2.83 -32.35
CA TYR A 256 -6.91 -2.97 -33.78
C TYR A 256 -6.22 -1.84 -34.55
N ASN A 257 -5.53 -2.20 -35.63
CA ASN A 257 -5.13 -1.24 -36.67
C ASN A 257 -6.34 -0.97 -37.57
N ARG A 258 -6.66 0.30 -37.83
CA ARG A 258 -7.49 0.67 -38.99
C ARG A 258 -6.61 0.81 -40.21
#